data_AF-A0A5J6SUN7-F1
#
_entry.id   AF-A0A5J6SUN7-F1
#
_cell.length_a   1.000
_cell.length_b   1.000
_cell.length_c   1.000
_cell.angle_alpha   90.00
_cell.angle_beta   90.00
_cell.angle_gamma   90.00
#
_symmetry.space_group_name_H-M   'P 1'
#
loop_
_entity.id
_entity.type
_entity.pdbx_description
1 polymer ?
#
loop_
_entity_poly.entity_id
_entity_poly.type
_entity_poly.pdbx_seq_one_letter_code
_entity_poly.pdbx_strand_id
1 'polypeptide(L)'
;MKENKQTLYFNMILGTIGAILVALAAMRYLVKENDNIGNAFILFGFILMNGYINYLEKRAGISKKLTWISFIVFLILFISLSYFLYF
;
A
#
# COMPACT_ATOMS: atom_id res chain seq x y z
N MET A 1 16.14 1.42 23.67
CA MET A 1 15.09 0.39 23.64
C MET A 1 15.37 -0.48 22.41
N LYS A 2 15.72 -1.77 22.56
CA LYS A 2 15.89 -2.65 21.38
C LYS A 2 14.50 -2.85 20.78
N GLU A 3 14.15 -2.08 19.75
CA GLU A 3 12.92 -2.34 19.02
C GLU A 3 12.92 -3.78 18.53
N ASN A 4 11.83 -4.50 18.83
CA ASN A 4 11.65 -5.84 18.34
C ASN A 4 11.45 -5.76 16.83
N LYS A 5 12.49 -6.16 16.07
CA LYS A 5 12.48 -6.11 14.60
C LYS A 5 11.27 -6.84 14.00
N GLN A 6 10.79 -7.92 14.64
CA GLN A 6 9.57 -8.60 14.19
C GLN A 6 8.33 -7.71 14.30
N THR A 7 8.17 -6.99 15.41
CA THR A 7 7.03 -6.09 15.61
C THR A 7 7.05 -4.93 14.61
N LEU A 8 8.23 -4.37 14.32
CA LEU A 8 8.40 -3.35 13.29
C LEU A 8 7.96 -3.87 11.92
N TYR A 9 8.44 -5.06 11.52
CA TYR A 9 8.13 -5.64 10.22
C TYR A 9 6.65 -5.99 10.09
N PHE A 10 6.05 -6.53 11.16
CA PHE A 10 4.63 -6.82 11.21
C PHE A 10 3.77 -5.56 11.00
N ASN A 11 4.10 -4.47 11.70
CA ASN A 11 3.38 -3.21 11.58
C ASN A 11 3.53 -2.58 10.19
N MET A 12 4.71 -2.66 9.58
CA MET A 12 4.92 -2.19 8.22
C MET A 12 4.10 -2.99 7.19
N ILE A 13 4.06 -4.32 7.35
CA ILE A 13 3.26 -5.19 6.48
C ILE A 13 1.77 -4.88 6.66
N LEU A 14 1.28 -4.74 7.89
CA LEU A 14 -0.11 -4.37 8.16
C LEU A 14 -0.48 -3.00 7.57
N GLY A 15 0.39 -1.99 7.73
CA GLY A 15 0.16 -0.66 7.15
C GLY A 15 0.09 -0.72 5.62
N THR A 16 0.95 -1.53 5.01
CA THR A 16 0.94 -1.77 3.55
C THR A 16 -0.35 -2.47 3.10
N ILE A 17 -0.75 -3.54 3.79
CA ILE A 17 -1.99 -4.27 3.51
C ILE A 17 -3.21 -3.34 3.64
N GLY A 18 -3.28 -2.55 4.71
CA GLY A 18 -4.36 -1.60 4.94
C GLY A 18 -4.49 -0.58 3.81
N ALA A 19 -3.37 -0.03 3.34
CA ALA A 19 -3.35 0.90 2.22
C ALA A 19 -3.90 0.25 0.94
N ILE A 20 -3.54 -1.01 0.65
CA ILE A 20 -4.03 -1.78 -0.50
C ILE A 20 -5.54 -1.98 -0.43
N LEU A 21 -6.04 -2.41 0.73
CA LEU A 21 -7.47 -2.66 0.92
C LEU A 21 -8.30 -1.38 0.70
N VAL A 22 -7.82 -0.24 1.19
CA VAL A 22 -8.47 1.06 0.97
C VAL A 22 -8.47 1.42 -0.51
N ALA A 23 -7.33 1.27 -1.20
CA ALA A 23 -7.23 1.57 -2.63
C ALA A 23 -8.17 0.69 -3.47
N LEU A 24 -8.22 -0.62 -3.20
CA LEU A 24 -9.08 -1.57 -3.91
C LEU A 24 -10.56 -1.32 -3.65
N ALA A 25 -10.95 -1.05 -2.40
CA ALA A 25 -12.34 -0.74 -2.06
C ALA A 25 -12.81 0.54 -2.79
N ALA A 26 -11.95 1.55 -2.83
CA ALA A 26 -12.24 2.80 -3.49
C ALA A 26 -12.34 2.64 -5.01
N MET A 27 -11.41 1.89 -5.64
CA MET A 27 -11.51 1.53 -7.06
C MET A 27 -12.80 0.77 -7.39
N ARG A 28 -13.19 -0.23 -6.58
CA ARG A 28 -14.41 -1.00 -6.80
C ARG A 28 -15.67 -0.12 -6.81
N TYR A 29 -15.73 0.87 -5.90
CA TYR A 29 -16.84 1.82 -5.86
C TYR A 29 -16.89 2.66 -7.14
N LEU A 30 -15.76 3.15 -7.61
CA LEU A 30 -15.68 4.04 -8.76
C LEU A 30 -15.89 3.35 -10.11
N VAL A 31 -15.48 2.09 -10.26
CA VAL A 31 -15.82 1.29 -11.44
C VAL A 31 -17.33 1.15 -11.57
N LYS A 32 -18.05 1.02 -10.45
CA LYS A 32 -19.52 0.95 -10.45
C LYS A 32 -20.18 2.27 -10.84
N GLU A 33 -19.59 3.39 -10.44
CA GLU A 33 -20.10 4.75 -10.70
C GLU A 33 -19.55 5.37 -12.01
N ASN A 34 -18.64 4.69 -12.72
CA ASN A 34 -17.93 5.17 -13.91
C ASN A 34 -17.22 6.53 -13.71
N ASP A 35 -16.76 6.81 -12.48
CA ASP A 35 -16.14 8.08 -12.10
C ASP A 35 -14.63 8.06 -12.34
N ASN A 36 -14.24 8.52 -13.54
CA ASN A 36 -12.85 8.62 -13.98
C ASN A 36 -12.02 9.63 -13.16
N ILE A 37 -12.65 10.68 -12.62
CA ILE A 37 -11.96 11.71 -11.82
C ILE A 37 -11.63 11.14 -10.44
N GLY A 38 -12.59 10.45 -9.81
CA GLY A 38 -12.37 9.72 -8.57
C GLY A 38 -11.25 8.68 -8.72
N ASN A 39 -11.21 7.96 -9.85
CA ASN A 39 -10.17 6.96 -10.12
C ASN A 39 -8.77 7.60 -10.16
N ALA A 40 -8.64 8.75 -10.83
CA ALA A 40 -7.40 9.50 -10.86
C ALA A 40 -7.00 9.98 -9.46
N PHE A 41 -7.93 10.50 -8.66
CA PHE A 41 -7.63 10.96 -7.30
C PHE A 41 -7.16 9.85 -6.36
N ILE A 42 -7.74 8.65 -6.44
CA ILE A 42 -7.27 7.51 -5.64
C ILE A 42 -5.90 7.03 -6.07
N LEU A 43 -5.63 6.93 -7.38
CA LEU A 43 -4.30 6.59 -7.88
C LEU A 43 -3.25 7.61 -7.42
N PHE A 44 -3.53 8.90 -7.59
CA PHE A 44 -2.63 9.97 -7.16
C PHE A 44 -2.46 9.99 -5.64
N GLY A 45 -3.55 9.89 -4.88
CA GLY A 45 -3.52 9.84 -3.42
C GLY A 45 -2.71 8.66 -2.90
N PHE A 46 -2.84 7.51 -3.55
CA PHE A 46 -2.05 6.32 -3.21
C PHE A 46 -0.55 6.53 -3.47
N ILE A 47 -0.19 7.10 -4.62
CA ILE A 47 1.21 7.43 -4.93
C ILE A 47 1.80 8.40 -3.89
N LEU A 48 1.07 9.46 -3.55
CA LEU A 48 1.49 10.46 -2.56
C LEU A 48 1.65 9.86 -1.16
N MET A 49 0.68 9.05 -0.72
CA MET A 49 0.73 8.36 0.57
C MET A 49 1.94 7.43 0.67
N ASN A 50 2.21 6.61 -0.36
CA ASN A 50 3.38 5.74 -0.38
C ASN A 50 4.69 6.53 -0.42
N GLY A 51 4.73 7.65 -1.15
CA GLY A 51 5.86 8.57 -1.14
C GLY A 51 6.15 9.12 0.26
N TYR A 52 5.11 9.51 1.00
CA TYR A 52 5.22 9.98 2.38
C TYR A 52 5.66 8.88 3.34
N ILE A 53 5.09 7.67 3.25
CA ILE A 53 5.49 6.53 4.09
C ILE A 53 6.98 6.21 3.86
N ASN A 54 7.43 6.11 2.60
CA ASN A 54 8.84 5.88 2.28
C ASN A 54 9.76 6.98 2.84
N TYR A 55 9.32 8.23 2.85
CA TYR A 55 10.05 9.32 3.49
C TYR A 55 10.16 9.13 5.02
N LEU A 56 9.07 8.73 5.68
CA LEU A 56 9.08 8.43 7.11
C LEU A 56 9.98 7.23 7.44
N GLU A 57 9.90 6.15 6.65
CA GLU A 57 10.73 4.96 6.84
C GLU A 57 12.22 5.29 6.76
N LYS A 58 12.62 6.13 5.79
CA LYS A 58 14.00 6.61 5.67
C LYS A 58 14.44 7.40 6.91
N ARG A 59 13.58 8.26 7.45
CA ARG A 59 13.86 9.03 8.67
C ARG A 59 13.92 8.17 9.93
N ALA A 60 13.16 7.07 9.96
CA ALA A 60 13.18 6.09 11.04
C ALA A 60 14.40 5.15 10.98
N GLY A 61 15.31 5.31 10.00
CA GLY A 61 16.48 4.46 9.85
C GLY A 61 16.16 3.06 9.32
N ILE A 62 14.98 2.88 8.73
CA ILE A 62 14.56 1.59 8.18
C ILE A 62 15.37 1.29 6.92
N SER A 63 15.90 0.07 6.85
CA SER A 63 16.73 -0.33 5.72
C SER A 63 15.92 -0.35 4.42
N LYS A 64 16.49 0.18 3.33
CA LYS A 64 15.89 0.15 1.98
C LYS A 64 15.46 -1.25 1.53
N LYS A 65 16.17 -2.29 1.98
CA LYS A 65 15.83 -3.69 1.70
C LYS A 65 14.44 -4.06 2.21
N LEU A 66 14.06 -3.50 3.35
CA LEU A 66 12.80 -3.79 4.01
C LEU A 66 11.61 -3.07 3.36
N THR A 67 11.81 -1.83 2.94
CA THR A 67 10.85 -1.09 2.09
C THR A 67 10.60 -1.85 0.78
N TRP A 68 11.65 -2.43 0.19
CA TRP A 68 11.53 -3.26 -1.02
C TRP A 68 10.73 -4.55 -0.78
N ILE A 69 10.93 -5.23 0.34
CA ILE A 69 10.13 -6.41 0.70
C ILE A 69 8.65 -6.02 0.83
N SER A 70 8.36 -4.91 1.50
CA SER A 70 6.98 -4.42 1.64
C SER A 70 6.37 -4.06 0.29
N PHE A 71 7.15 -3.50 -0.63
CA PHE A 71 6.73 -3.22 -2.01
C PHE A 71 6.46 -4.49 -2.83
N ILE A 72 7.27 -5.54 -2.67
CA ILE A 72 7.04 -6.83 -3.34
C ILE A 72 5.76 -7.49 -2.81
N VAL A 73 5.57 -7.48 -1.48
CA VAL A 73 4.35 -7.97 -0.83
C VAL A 73 3.13 -7.19 -1.34
N PHE A 74 3.26 -5.86 -1.49
CA PHE A 74 2.27 -5.00 -2.09
C PHE A 74 1.90 -5.44 -3.52
N LEU A 75 2.89 -5.64 -4.38
CA LEU A 75 2.67 -6.05 -5.77
C LEU A 75 1.94 -7.39 -5.87
N ILE A 76 2.38 -8.38 -5.10
CA ILE A 76 1.78 -9.72 -5.08
C ILE A 76 0.31 -9.63 -4.64
N LEU A 77 0.04 -8.97 -3.52
CA LEU A 77 -1.32 -8.80 -3.01
C LEU A 77 -2.21 -8.05 -3.99
N PHE A 78 -1.72 -6.97 -4.57
CA PHE A 78 -2.48 -6.17 -5.53
C PHE A 78 -2.87 -6.99 -6.75
N ILE A 79 -1.92 -7.76 -7.32
CA ILE A 79 -2.19 -8.64 -8.46
C ILE A 79 -3.20 -9.73 -8.09
N SER A 80 -3.00 -10.44 -6.97
CA SER A 80 -3.90 -11.51 -6.53
C SER A 80 -5.32 -11.02 -6.26
N LEU A 81 -5.47 -9.90 -5.57
CA LEU A 81 -6.78 -9.31 -5.27
C LEU A 81 -7.46 -8.75 -6.52
N SER A 82 -6.70 -8.12 -7.41
CA SER A 82 -7.23 -7.62 -8.68
C SER A 82 -7.76 -8.78 -9.53
N TYR A 83 -6.99 -9.86 -9.65
CA TYR A 83 -7.44 -11.07 -10.33
C TYR A 83 -8.73 -11.63 -9.71
N PHE A 84 -8.77 -11.80 -8.38
CA PHE A 84 -9.94 -12.34 -7.69
C PHE A 84 -11.21 -11.46 -7.80
N LEU A 85 -11.06 -10.14 -7.89
CA LEU A 85 -12.19 -9.21 -7.90
C LEU A 85 -12.73 -8.93 -9.32
N TYR A 86 -11.90 -9.06 -10.35
CA TYR A 86 -12.22 -8.60 -11.71
C TYR A 86 -12.17 -9.72 -12.78
N PHE A 87 -11.72 -10.92 -12.45
CA PHE A 87 -11.72 -12.13 -13.30
C PHE A 87 -12.36 -13.32 -12.57
#